data_AF-A0A967ZAZ1-F1
#
_entry.id   AF-A0A967ZAZ1-F1
#
_cell.length_a   1.000
_cell.length_b   1.000
_cell.length_c   1.000
_cell.angle_alpha   90.00
_cell.angle_beta   90.00
_cell.angle_gamma   90.00
#
_symmetry.space_group_name_H-M   'P 1'
#
loop_
_entity.id
_entity.type
_entity.pdbx_description
1 polymer ?
#
loop_
_entity_poly.entity_id
_entity_poly.type
_entity_poly.pdbx_seq_one_letter_code
_entity_poly.pdbx_strand_id
1 'polypeptide(L)'
;MTDPTAERSSVEQDGHDPIADRFRGFLPVVVDVETGGFNSATDALLEIAAVLLAIDVNGELVPGETLRYHVNPFPGANLDPASLQVTGIDPDHPLRQAIDEADALRDFFSHVRKEVKAHNCKRAVLVGHNAFFDLQFINAAVERTGVKRNPFHPFSSFDTVTLAGVAFGQTV
;
A
#
# COMPACT_ATOMS: atom_id res chain seq x y z
N MET A 1 -7.27 22.60 -25.02
CA MET A 1 -7.39 21.35 -24.25
C MET A 1 -5.97 20.87 -24.01
N THR A 2 -5.36 21.40 -22.96
CA THR A 2 -3.96 21.16 -22.60
C THR A 2 -3.91 19.88 -21.76
N ASP A 3 -3.06 18.96 -22.18
CA ASP A 3 -2.76 17.70 -21.50
C ASP A 3 -2.16 18.00 -20.11
N PRO A 4 -2.78 17.57 -19.00
CA PRO A 4 -2.29 17.85 -17.65
C PRO A 4 -1.00 17.08 -17.29
N THR A 5 -0.48 16.23 -18.19
CA THR A 5 0.76 15.47 -17.95
C THR A 5 2.03 16.15 -18.45
N ALA A 6 1.92 17.36 -19.03
CA ALA A 6 3.01 18.00 -19.78
C ALA A 6 3.83 19.07 -19.01
N GLU A 7 3.78 19.11 -17.67
CA GLU A 7 4.71 19.94 -16.88
C GLU A 7 5.31 19.15 -15.72
N ARG A 8 6.34 18.34 -16.01
CA ARG A 8 7.38 18.07 -15.01
C ARG A 8 8.59 18.91 -15.40
N SER A 9 8.67 20.10 -14.79
CA SER A 9 9.85 20.95 -14.85
C SER A 9 11.03 20.17 -14.28
N SER A 10 12.05 20.02 -15.11
CA SER A 10 13.38 19.53 -14.77
C SER A 10 13.95 20.30 -13.57
N VAL A 11 13.89 19.69 -12.39
CA VAL A 11 14.81 20.00 -11.30
C VAL A 11 15.76 18.81 -11.19
N GLU A 12 16.63 18.67 -12.19
CA GLU A 12 17.93 18.03 -11.98
C GLU A 12 18.84 19.09 -11.35
N GLN A 13 18.87 19.14 -10.02
CA GLN A 13 19.94 19.84 -9.29
C GLN A 13 20.38 18.97 -8.12
N ASP A 14 21.63 18.49 -8.24
CA ASP A 14 22.27 17.44 -7.44
C ASP A 14 21.59 16.06 -7.51
N GLY A 15 22.35 14.97 -7.46
CA GLY A 15 21.88 13.59 -7.63
C GLY A 15 20.98 13.06 -6.50
N HIS A 16 20.08 13.88 -6.00
CA HIS A 16 19.28 13.72 -4.81
C HIS A 16 17.80 13.84 -5.19
N ASP A 17 17.02 12.79 -4.95
CA ASP A 17 15.56 12.82 -5.14
C ASP A 17 14.90 13.27 -3.83
N PRO A 18 13.96 14.24 -3.84
CA PRO A 18 13.36 14.77 -2.62
C PRO A 18 12.73 13.71 -1.71
N ILE A 19 12.06 12.69 -2.28
CA ILE A 19 11.46 11.60 -1.51
C ILE A 19 12.57 10.74 -0.89
N ALA A 20 13.58 10.36 -1.70
CA ALA A 20 14.69 9.55 -1.22
C ALA A 20 15.42 10.24 -0.06
N ASP A 21 15.66 11.54 -0.16
CA ASP A 21 16.34 12.29 0.91
C ASP A 21 15.50 12.38 2.17
N ARG A 22 14.20 12.69 2.02
CA ARG A 22 13.28 12.94 3.13
C ARG A 22 13.12 11.76 4.08
N PHE A 23 13.20 10.53 3.54
CA PHE A 23 12.99 9.30 4.30
C PHE A 23 14.16 8.32 4.18
N ARG A 24 15.38 8.82 3.97
CA ARG A 24 16.63 8.02 3.97
C ARG A 24 16.62 6.86 2.96
N GLY A 25 15.99 7.07 1.81
CA GLY A 25 15.89 6.14 0.70
C GLY A 25 14.66 5.24 0.74
N PHE A 26 13.68 5.53 1.59
CA PHE A 26 12.38 4.84 1.59
C PHE A 26 11.33 5.62 0.79
N LEU A 27 10.62 4.94 -0.10
CA LEU A 27 9.38 5.44 -0.69
C LEU A 27 8.22 5.15 0.28
N PRO A 28 7.57 6.16 0.88
CA PRO A 28 6.35 5.93 1.64
C PRO A 28 5.19 5.59 0.70
N VAL A 29 4.53 4.45 0.97
CA VAL A 29 3.33 4.02 0.25
C VAL A 29 2.22 3.84 1.27
N VAL A 30 1.16 4.64 1.16
CA VAL A 30 -0.04 4.47 1.97
C VAL A 30 -0.72 3.19 1.54
N VAL A 31 -1.06 2.32 2.47
CA VAL A 31 -1.74 1.05 2.22
C VAL A 31 -2.86 0.91 3.24
N ASP A 32 -4.00 0.44 2.75
CA ASP A 32 -5.14 0.00 3.53
C ASP A 32 -5.60 -1.34 2.96
N VAL A 33 -5.93 -2.28 3.84
CA VAL A 33 -6.45 -3.60 3.44
C VAL A 33 -7.80 -3.90 4.07
N GLU A 34 -8.68 -4.46 3.26
CA GLU A 34 -9.93 -5.04 3.77
C GLU A 34 -9.77 -6.55 3.87
N THR A 35 -10.31 -7.13 4.94
CA THR A 35 -9.99 -8.51 5.34
C THR A 35 -11.21 -9.28 5.83
N GLY A 36 -11.12 -10.60 5.77
CA GLY A 36 -12.13 -11.51 6.30
C GLY A 36 -12.04 -11.74 7.81
N GLY A 37 -11.26 -10.94 8.55
CA GLY A 37 -11.00 -11.14 9.97
C GLY A 37 -9.71 -10.45 10.43
N PHE A 38 -9.30 -10.65 11.68
CA PHE A 38 -8.13 -9.95 12.26
C PHE A 38 -6.84 -10.78 12.25
N ASN A 39 -6.91 -12.07 11.94
CA ASN A 39 -5.77 -12.97 11.95
C ASN A 39 -5.21 -13.16 10.54
N SER A 40 -4.13 -12.46 10.22
CA SER A 40 -3.47 -12.49 8.90
C SER A 40 -3.05 -13.88 8.42
N ALA A 41 -2.83 -14.83 9.34
CA ALA A 41 -2.43 -16.18 8.99
C ALA A 41 -3.60 -17.01 8.43
N THR A 42 -4.84 -16.74 8.86
CA THR A 42 -6.01 -17.58 8.57
C THR A 42 -7.11 -16.85 7.79
N ASP A 43 -7.20 -15.54 7.94
CA ASP A 43 -8.31 -14.75 7.44
C ASP A 43 -7.99 -14.17 6.06
N ALA A 44 -9.00 -14.05 5.21
CA ALA A 44 -8.83 -13.64 3.83
C ALA A 44 -8.30 -12.19 3.71
N LEU A 45 -7.38 -11.95 2.78
CA LEU A 45 -7.15 -10.61 2.22
C LEU A 45 -8.18 -10.38 1.12
N LEU A 46 -9.00 -9.34 1.24
CA LEU A 46 -10.14 -9.09 0.35
C LEU A 46 -9.92 -7.84 -0.50
N GLU A 47 -9.23 -6.82 0.00
CA GLU A 47 -8.93 -5.64 -0.81
C GLU A 47 -7.56 -5.09 -0.46
N ILE A 48 -6.89 -4.51 -1.45
CA ILE A 48 -5.69 -3.70 -1.25
C ILE A 48 -5.94 -2.36 -1.93
N ALA A 49 -5.88 -1.28 -1.16
CA ALA A 49 -5.78 0.07 -1.69
C ALA A 49 -4.40 0.63 -1.38
N ALA A 50 -3.82 1.39 -2.31
CA ALA A 50 -2.55 2.05 -2.06
C ALA A 50 -2.46 3.42 -2.73
N VAL A 51 -1.74 4.34 -2.09
CA VAL A 51 -1.37 5.64 -2.65
C VAL A 51 0.15 5.79 -2.59
N LEU A 52 0.76 5.95 -3.76
CA LEU A 52 2.19 6.21 -3.89
C LEU A 52 2.43 7.70 -3.66
N LEU A 53 3.10 8.07 -2.56
CA LEU A 53 3.30 9.49 -2.24
C LEU A 53 4.45 10.09 -3.06
N ALA A 54 4.28 11.35 -3.44
CA ALA A 54 5.28 12.15 -4.12
C ALA A 54 5.57 13.44 -3.34
N ILE A 55 6.66 14.11 -3.68
CA ILE A 55 6.91 15.49 -3.25
C ILE A 55 6.72 16.40 -4.46
N ASP A 56 5.91 17.44 -4.30
CA ASP A 56 5.63 18.40 -5.36
C ASP A 56 6.74 19.46 -5.50
N VAL A 57 6.56 20.40 -6.44
CA VAL A 57 7.53 21.47 -6.71
C VAL A 57 7.73 22.43 -5.53
N ASN A 58 6.78 22.47 -4.58
CA ASN A 58 6.87 23.30 -3.37
C ASN A 58 7.54 22.56 -2.21
N GLY A 59 7.91 21.30 -2.40
CA GLY A 59 8.47 20.46 -1.34
C GLY A 59 7.40 19.84 -0.44
N GLU A 60 6.12 19.87 -0.83
CA GLU A 60 5.02 19.31 -0.06
C GLU A 60 4.78 17.84 -0.42
N LEU A 61 4.47 17.03 0.60
CA LEU A 61 4.11 15.62 0.40
C LEU A 61 2.66 15.55 -0.12
N VAL A 62 2.47 14.95 -1.29
CA VAL A 62 1.18 14.89 -1.99
C VAL A 62 0.83 13.46 -2.39
N PRO A 63 -0.48 13.13 -2.51
CA PRO A 63 -0.92 11.89 -3.13
C PRO A 63 -0.47 11.81 -4.60
N GLY A 64 0.13 10.69 -4.99
CA GLY A 64 0.44 10.35 -6.38
C GLY A 64 -0.53 9.30 -6.93
N GLU A 65 0.02 8.30 -7.63
CA GLU A 65 -0.78 7.21 -8.22
C GLU A 65 -1.54 6.44 -7.13
N THR A 66 -2.82 6.15 -7.41
CA THR A 66 -3.68 5.34 -6.55
C THR A 66 -3.91 3.99 -7.22
N LEU A 67 -3.72 2.92 -6.45
CA LEU A 67 -3.90 1.54 -6.86
C LEU A 67 -5.03 0.93 -6.04
N ARG A 68 -5.82 0.06 -6.66
CA ARG A 68 -6.89 -0.67 -5.99
C ARG A 68 -7.05 -2.06 -6.58
N TYR A 69 -7.12 -3.06 -5.72
CA TYR A 69 -7.27 -4.45 -6.10
C TYR A 69 -8.31 -5.13 -5.23
N HIS A 70 -9.33 -5.72 -5.85
CA HIS A 70 -10.19 -6.68 -5.17
C HIS A 70 -9.55 -8.07 -5.27
N VAL A 71 -9.48 -8.78 -4.15
CA VAL A 71 -8.73 -10.03 -4.02
C VAL A 71 -9.68 -11.18 -3.68
N ASN A 72 -9.57 -12.29 -4.42
CA ASN A 72 -10.28 -13.52 -4.10
C ASN A 72 -9.75 -14.10 -2.79
N PRO A 73 -10.61 -14.56 -1.86
CA PRO A 73 -10.16 -15.30 -0.69
C PRO A 73 -9.28 -16.49 -1.12
N PHE A 74 -8.13 -16.68 -0.46
CA PHE A 74 -7.30 -17.84 -0.74
C PHE A 74 -8.03 -19.14 -0.36
N PRO A 75 -7.70 -20.30 -0.98
CA PRO A 75 -8.35 -21.55 -0.66
C PRO A 75 -8.24 -21.92 0.83
N GLY A 76 -9.38 -22.10 1.50
CA GLY A 76 -9.45 -22.42 2.92
C GLY A 76 -9.34 -21.21 3.85
N ALA A 77 -9.36 -19.98 3.33
CA ALA A 77 -9.42 -18.77 4.15
C ALA A 77 -10.67 -18.75 5.03
N ASN A 78 -10.50 -18.26 6.26
CA ASN A 78 -11.60 -17.91 7.13
C ASN A 78 -12.23 -16.57 6.71
N LEU A 79 -13.56 -16.50 6.83
CA LEU A 79 -14.38 -15.33 6.55
C LEU A 79 -15.31 -15.11 7.75
N ASP A 80 -14.90 -14.24 8.66
CA ASP A 80 -15.71 -13.83 9.79
C ASP A 80 -16.92 -13.00 9.32
N PRO A 81 -18.17 -13.45 9.58
CA PRO A 81 -19.36 -12.69 9.23
C PRO A 81 -19.38 -11.27 9.79
N ALA A 82 -18.80 -11.05 10.99
CA ALA A 82 -18.73 -9.72 11.58
C ALA A 82 -17.83 -8.78 10.78
N SER A 83 -16.66 -9.27 10.33
CA SER A 83 -15.78 -8.51 9.43
C SER A 83 -16.44 -8.21 8.08
N LEU A 84 -17.13 -9.17 7.48
CA LEU A 84 -17.86 -8.94 6.23
C LEU A 84 -19.00 -7.93 6.40
N GLN A 85 -19.65 -7.91 7.56
CA GLN A 85 -20.68 -6.91 7.87
C GLN A 85 -20.09 -5.50 8.02
N VAL A 86 -18.91 -5.37 8.63
CA VAL A 86 -18.21 -4.08 8.81
C VAL A 86 -17.73 -3.54 7.46
N THR A 87 -17.09 -4.38 6.66
CA THR A 87 -16.55 -3.99 5.34
C THR A 87 -17.62 -3.83 4.28
N GLY A 88 -18.75 -4.53 4.42
CA GLY A 88 -19.80 -4.60 3.41
C GLY A 88 -19.40 -5.41 2.16
N ILE A 89 -18.28 -6.14 2.22
CA ILE A 89 -17.79 -6.95 1.10
C ILE A 89 -18.61 -8.23 1.02
N ASP A 90 -19.23 -8.46 -0.15
CA ASP A 90 -19.70 -9.77 -0.58
C ASP A 90 -18.61 -10.39 -1.49
N PRO A 91 -17.84 -11.40 -0.99
CA PRO A 91 -16.75 -11.99 -1.76
C PRO A 91 -17.20 -12.65 -3.08
N ASP A 92 -18.46 -13.10 -3.15
CA ASP A 92 -19.03 -13.82 -4.29
C ASP A 92 -19.77 -12.88 -5.27
N HIS A 93 -19.76 -11.58 -5.01
CA HIS A 93 -20.48 -10.62 -5.86
C HIS A 93 -19.90 -10.62 -7.29
N PRO A 94 -20.71 -10.88 -8.33
CA PRO A 94 -20.21 -11.13 -9.68
C PRO A 94 -19.55 -9.91 -10.33
N LEU A 95 -19.86 -8.69 -9.87
CA LEU A 95 -19.24 -7.45 -10.34
C LEU A 95 -18.07 -6.98 -9.47
N ARG A 96 -17.64 -7.77 -8.47
CA ARG A 96 -16.49 -7.42 -7.62
C ARG A 96 -15.18 -7.39 -8.40
N GLN A 97 -15.12 -8.12 -9.53
CA GLN A 97 -13.95 -8.19 -10.41
C GLN A 97 -12.66 -8.54 -9.66
N ALA A 98 -12.80 -9.41 -8.65
CA ALA A 98 -11.67 -9.83 -7.85
C ALA A 98 -10.76 -10.78 -8.62
N ILE A 99 -9.46 -10.62 -8.37
CA ILE A 99 -8.39 -11.41 -8.97
C ILE A 99 -7.71 -12.25 -7.90
N ASP A 100 -6.91 -13.22 -8.34
CA ASP A 100 -6.19 -14.10 -7.43
C ASP A 100 -5.12 -13.34 -6.63
N GLU A 101 -4.94 -13.72 -5.37
CA GLU A 101 -4.03 -13.07 -4.42
C GLU A 101 -2.61 -12.90 -4.98
N ALA A 102 -2.08 -13.91 -5.68
CA ALA A 102 -0.75 -13.86 -6.28
C ALA A 102 -0.66 -12.83 -7.42
N ASP A 103 -1.72 -12.67 -8.21
CA ASP A 103 -1.74 -11.74 -9.33
C ASP A 103 -1.90 -10.30 -8.86
N ALA A 104 -2.77 -10.07 -7.87
CA ALA A 104 -2.87 -8.78 -7.17
C ALA A 104 -1.51 -8.34 -6.62
N LEU A 105 -0.81 -9.22 -5.88
CA LEU A 105 0.51 -8.89 -5.33
C LEU A 105 1.57 -8.65 -6.39
N ARG A 106 1.60 -9.45 -7.47
CA ARG A 106 2.58 -9.25 -8.55
C ARG A 106 2.43 -7.89 -9.21
N ASP A 107 1.19 -7.50 -9.53
CA ASP A 107 0.90 -6.24 -10.18
C ASP A 107 1.09 -5.05 -9.24
N PHE A 108 0.55 -5.13 -8.02
CA PHE A 108 0.75 -4.13 -6.97
C PHE A 108 2.24 -3.86 -6.73
N PHE A 109 3.04 -4.91 -6.52
CA PHE A 109 4.48 -4.75 -6.30
C PHE A 109 5.20 -4.27 -7.56
N SER A 110 4.67 -4.51 -8.75
CA SER A 110 5.27 -3.99 -10.00
C SER A 110 5.20 -2.47 -10.02
N HIS A 111 4.02 -1.92 -9.73
CA HIS A 111 3.81 -0.47 -9.63
C HIS A 111 4.68 0.15 -8.54
N VAL A 112 4.68 -0.42 -7.32
CA VAL A 112 5.54 0.07 -6.23
C VAL A 112 7.03 0.02 -6.59
N ARG A 113 7.52 -1.06 -7.23
CA ARG A 113 8.94 -1.15 -7.66
C ARG A 113 9.28 -0.11 -8.73
N LYS A 114 8.37 0.17 -9.65
CA LYS A 114 8.54 1.20 -10.67
C LYS A 114 8.71 2.56 -10.01
N GLU A 115 7.91 2.86 -9.00
CA GLU A 115 7.96 4.12 -8.27
C GLU A 115 9.19 4.24 -7.38
N VAL A 116 9.57 3.15 -6.69
CA VAL A 116 10.83 3.09 -5.93
C VAL A 116 12.01 3.44 -6.84
N LYS A 117 12.02 2.90 -8.07
CA LYS A 117 13.07 3.21 -9.05
C LYS A 117 12.97 4.65 -9.55
N ALA A 118 11.77 5.16 -9.81
CA ALA A 118 11.55 6.52 -10.30
C ALA A 118 12.07 7.57 -9.32
N HIS A 119 11.87 7.35 -8.03
CA HIS A 119 12.32 8.23 -6.95
C HIS A 119 13.71 7.91 -6.39
N ASN A 120 14.52 7.10 -7.10
CA ASN A 120 15.84 6.65 -6.64
C ASN A 120 15.86 6.12 -5.18
N CYS A 121 14.74 5.54 -4.75
CA CYS A 121 14.61 4.93 -3.44
C CYS A 121 15.19 3.52 -3.45
N LYS A 122 15.62 3.05 -2.29
CA LYS A 122 16.15 1.70 -2.10
C LYS A 122 15.04 0.68 -1.89
N ARG A 123 13.94 1.10 -1.25
CA ARG A 123 12.84 0.23 -0.81
C ARG A 123 11.57 1.05 -0.54
N ALA A 124 10.41 0.42 -0.49
CA ALA A 124 9.19 1.04 0.02
C ALA A 124 9.04 0.84 1.53
N VAL A 125 8.35 1.76 2.21
CA VAL A 125 7.89 1.64 3.59
C VAL A 125 6.37 1.80 3.61
N LEU A 126 5.67 0.88 4.25
CA LEU A 126 4.21 0.93 4.36
C LEU A 126 3.82 2.05 5.32
N VAL A 127 2.87 2.88 4.90
CA VAL A 127 2.19 3.88 5.73
C VAL A 127 0.74 3.41 5.91
N GLY A 128 0.23 3.36 7.14
CA GLY A 128 -1.14 2.86 7.41
C GLY A 128 -1.66 3.37 8.75
N HIS A 129 -2.91 3.10 9.10
CA HIS A 129 -3.50 3.47 10.39
C HIS A 129 -3.63 2.23 11.26
N ASN A 130 -2.81 2.12 12.31
CA ASN A 130 -2.41 0.84 12.90
C ASN A 130 -1.64 -0.03 11.89
N ALA A 131 -0.69 0.58 11.18
CA ALA A 131 0.00 0.04 9.99
C ALA A 131 0.56 -1.39 10.09
N PHE A 132 0.79 -1.89 11.32
CA PHE A 132 1.22 -3.28 11.52
C PHE A 132 0.14 -4.30 11.12
N PHE A 133 -1.14 -3.92 11.19
CA PHE A 133 -2.25 -4.74 10.71
C PHE A 133 -2.12 -5.01 9.20
N ASP A 134 -2.07 -3.96 8.39
CA ASP A 134 -1.97 -4.05 6.93
C ASP A 134 -0.69 -4.78 6.50
N LEU A 135 0.44 -4.43 7.12
CA LEU A 135 1.73 -5.03 6.81
C LEU A 135 1.72 -6.55 7.07
N GLN A 136 1.08 -7.01 8.14
CA GLN A 136 0.99 -8.44 8.43
C GLN A 136 0.14 -9.19 7.41
N PHE A 137 -0.97 -8.63 6.94
CA PHE A 137 -1.78 -9.25 5.89
C PHE A 137 -1.04 -9.32 4.57
N ILE A 138 -0.34 -8.25 4.16
CA ILE A 138 0.51 -8.28 2.96
C ILE A 138 1.63 -9.32 3.11
N ASN A 139 2.31 -9.39 4.26
CA ASN A 139 3.37 -10.38 4.49
C ASN A 139 2.84 -11.81 4.48
N ALA A 140 1.68 -12.08 5.10
CA ALA A 140 1.07 -13.41 5.10
C ALA A 140 0.64 -13.83 3.68
N ALA A 141 0.09 -12.91 2.90
CA ALA A 141 -0.24 -13.15 1.49
C ALA A 141 1.01 -13.44 0.65
N VAL A 142 2.13 -12.75 0.90
CA VAL A 142 3.42 -13.04 0.25
C VAL A 142 3.92 -14.45 0.59
N GLU A 143 3.83 -14.86 1.86
CA GLU A 143 4.25 -16.18 2.30
C GLU A 143 3.39 -17.28 1.64
N ARG A 144 2.07 -17.11 1.62
CA ARG A 144 1.14 -18.05 0.98
C ARG A 144 1.38 -18.19 -0.53
N THR A 145 1.57 -17.07 -1.22
CA THR A 145 1.66 -17.04 -2.69
C THR A 145 3.07 -17.30 -3.23
N GLY A 146 4.11 -17.16 -2.40
CA GLY A 146 5.51 -17.27 -2.82
C GLY A 146 5.96 -16.16 -3.77
N VAL A 147 5.22 -15.05 -3.86
CA VAL A 147 5.56 -13.92 -4.73
C VAL A 147 6.88 -13.30 -4.29
N LYS A 148 7.86 -13.31 -5.19
CA LYS A 148 9.20 -12.80 -4.93
C LYS A 148 9.29 -11.29 -5.13
N ARG A 149 10.38 -10.69 -4.64
CA ARG A 149 10.73 -9.27 -4.83
C ARG A 149 9.68 -8.33 -4.23
N ASN A 150 9.17 -8.66 -3.03
CA ASN A 150 8.39 -7.73 -2.22
C ASN A 150 9.21 -6.43 -2.00
N PRO A 151 8.74 -5.27 -2.51
CA PRO A 151 9.45 -4.00 -2.40
C PRO A 151 9.34 -3.37 -1.02
N PHE A 152 8.45 -3.84 -0.16
CA PHE A 152 8.27 -3.29 1.17
C PHE A 152 9.41 -3.70 2.10
N HIS A 153 9.68 -2.84 3.07
CA HIS A 153 10.47 -3.20 4.22
C HIS A 153 9.70 -4.22 5.08
N PRO A 154 10.31 -5.33 5.54
CA PRO A 154 9.56 -6.47 6.09
C PRO A 154 8.93 -6.24 7.47
N PHE A 155 9.35 -5.22 8.21
CA PHE A 155 8.87 -4.97 9.59
C PHE A 155 8.67 -3.49 9.92
N SER A 156 9.52 -2.60 9.42
CA SER A 156 9.30 -1.15 9.56
C SER A 156 8.09 -0.65 8.76
N SER A 157 7.28 0.18 9.39
CA SER A 157 6.17 0.94 8.81
C SER A 157 6.09 2.34 9.44
N PHE A 158 5.36 3.25 8.80
CA PHE A 158 4.95 4.52 9.40
C PHE A 158 3.49 4.41 9.81
N ASP A 159 3.26 4.36 11.12
CA ASP A 159 1.93 4.27 11.69
C ASP A 159 1.32 5.66 11.91
N THR A 160 0.22 5.92 11.20
CA THR A 160 -0.49 7.19 11.26
C THR A 160 -1.26 7.39 12.56
N VAL A 161 -1.56 6.34 13.34
CA VAL A 161 -2.08 6.50 14.72
C VAL A 161 -1.03 7.17 15.58
N THR A 162 0.19 6.66 15.56
CA THR A 162 1.32 7.26 16.28
C THR A 162 1.59 8.69 15.81
N LEU A 163 1.60 8.94 14.48
CA LEU A 163 1.81 10.29 13.94
C LEU A 163 0.68 11.25 14.35
N ALA A 164 -0.58 10.82 14.32
CA ALA A 164 -1.73 11.62 14.72
C ALA A 164 -1.72 11.92 16.23
N GLY A 165 -1.30 10.95 17.05
CA GLY A 165 -1.13 11.16 18.49
C GLY A 165 -0.10 12.26 18.79
N VAL A 166 1.01 12.30 18.03
CA VAL A 166 2.03 13.34 18.17
C VAL A 166 1.56 14.69 17.62
N ALA A 167 0.96 14.71 16.43
CA ALA A 167 0.65 15.95 15.72
C ALA A 167 -0.64 16.62 16.22
N PHE A 168 -1.63 15.84 16.66
CA PHE A 168 -2.98 16.31 16.95
C PHE A 168 -3.47 15.92 18.35
N GLY A 169 -2.75 15.08 19.09
CA GLY A 169 -3.20 14.57 20.39
C GLY A 169 -4.44 13.68 20.28
N GLN A 170 -4.68 13.10 19.10
CA GLN A 170 -5.81 12.21 18.82
C GLN A 170 -5.30 10.83 18.46
N THR A 171 -5.96 9.81 18.99
CA THR A 171 -5.73 8.39 18.67
C THR A 171 -7.05 7.75 18.21
N VAL A 172 -7.00 6.48 17.80
CA VAL A 172 -8.19 5.65 17.53
C VAL A 172 -9.22 5.67 18.66
#